data_AF-A0AAP0ZPD8-F1
#
_entry.id   AF-A0AAP0ZPD8-F1
#
_cell.length_a   1.000
_cell.length_b   1.000
_cell.length_c   1.000
_cell.angle_alpha   90.00
_cell.angle_beta   90.00
_cell.angle_gamma   90.00
#
_symmetry.space_group_name_H-M   'P 1'
#
loop_
_entity.id
_entity.type
_entity.pdbx_description
1 polymer ?
#
loop_
_entity_poly.entity_id
_entity_poly.type
_entity_poly.pdbx_seq_one_letter_code
_entity_poly.pdbx_strand_id
1 'polypeptide(L)'
;MTSDTRSLLSHDALDASDRHAPASINACNASRRTRRIAAVLAIALFAAARLNAQPVDTNAPLPPVRAWHGASEALIVAPDDPWSTPMERSDFVSTRSYNETRAWLQRLVAASPLLSLEVFGKTSEGRDLLLVRAHKGTPGKPVVLAQAGIH
;
A
#
# COMPACT_ATOMS: atom_id res chain seq x y z
N MET A 1 -28.55 6.31 52.10
CA MET A 1 -30.00 6.19 51.84
C MET A 1 -30.22 4.94 51.01
N THR A 2 -30.46 3.82 51.68
CA THR A 2 -31.78 3.16 51.87
C THR A 2 -31.92 2.03 50.86
N SER A 3 -31.47 0.85 51.30
CA SER A 3 -32.05 -0.44 50.96
C SER A 3 -33.56 -0.39 51.13
N ASP A 4 -34.32 -1.12 50.32
CA ASP A 4 -35.50 -1.78 50.87
C ASP A 4 -35.84 -3.06 50.11
N THR A 5 -36.13 -4.08 50.93
CA THR A 5 -36.53 -5.44 50.59
C THR A 5 -37.69 -5.75 51.51
N ARG A 6 -38.86 -6.13 50.98
CA ARG A 6 -39.79 -7.13 51.57
C ARG A 6 -41.07 -7.26 50.73
N SER A 7 -41.44 -8.50 50.35
CA SER A 7 -42.53 -9.35 50.93
C SER A 7 -43.94 -8.87 50.56
N LEU A 8 -44.99 -9.66 50.34
CA LEU A 8 -45.44 -11.04 50.63
C LEU A 8 -46.81 -11.10 49.89
N LEU A 9 -47.30 -12.16 49.24
CA LEU A 9 -47.97 -13.34 49.81
C LEU A 9 -48.71 -14.07 48.67
N SER A 10 -48.82 -15.40 48.83
CA SER A 10 -49.53 -16.39 48.03
C SER A 10 -51.04 -16.21 47.95
N HIS A 11 -51.70 -16.89 47.00
CA HIS A 11 -52.62 -18.04 47.25
C HIS A 11 -53.12 -18.65 45.92
N ASP A 12 -53.02 -19.98 45.84
CA ASP A 12 -54.01 -21.00 45.40
C ASP A 12 -54.98 -20.71 44.24
N ALA A 13 -55.43 -21.64 43.41
CA ALA A 13 -55.19 -23.06 43.12
C ALA A 13 -56.17 -23.42 41.96
N LEU A 14 -56.09 -24.66 41.46
CA LEU A 14 -57.03 -25.33 40.51
C LEU A 14 -56.76 -25.00 39.03
N ASP A 15 -56.79 -25.91 38.07
CA ASP A 15 -57.23 -27.31 38.03
C ASP A 15 -56.58 -28.00 36.81
N ALA A 16 -56.66 -29.31 36.81
CA ALA A 16 -56.11 -30.27 35.88
C ALA A 16 -56.34 -30.00 34.38
N SER A 17 -55.37 -30.42 33.56
CA SER A 17 -55.63 -31.45 32.55
C SER A 17 -54.35 -31.92 31.87
N ASP A 18 -54.12 -33.21 32.05
CA ASP A 18 -53.38 -34.12 31.21
C ASP A 18 -53.64 -33.89 29.70
N ARG A 19 -52.58 -33.92 28.89
CA ARG A 19 -52.52 -34.56 27.55
C ARG A 19 -51.21 -34.22 26.79
N HIS A 20 -50.41 -35.26 26.60
CA HIS A 20 -49.67 -35.60 25.37
C HIS A 20 -48.87 -34.49 24.65
N ALA A 21 -47.55 -34.55 24.80
CA ALA A 21 -46.61 -34.02 23.80
C ALA A 21 -46.66 -34.88 22.53
N PRO A 22 -46.62 -34.26 21.33
CA PRO A 22 -45.38 -34.38 20.56
C PRO A 22 -45.08 -33.10 19.76
N ALA A 23 -44.27 -32.21 20.30
CA ALA A 23 -43.83 -30.98 19.59
C ALA A 23 -42.31 -30.90 19.40
N SER A 24 -41.57 -32.03 19.35
CA SER A 24 -40.10 -32.01 19.25
C SER A 24 -39.52 -32.38 17.88
N ILE A 25 -40.31 -32.89 16.93
CA ILE A 25 -39.78 -33.36 15.63
C ILE A 25 -39.80 -32.25 14.56
N ASN A 26 -40.80 -31.36 14.56
CA ASN A 26 -40.95 -30.34 13.53
C ASN A 26 -39.95 -29.17 13.64
N ALA A 27 -39.47 -28.85 14.84
CA ALA A 27 -38.51 -27.76 15.05
C ALA A 27 -37.08 -28.11 14.55
N CYS A 28 -36.69 -29.39 14.60
CA CYS A 28 -35.35 -29.84 14.18
C CYS A 28 -35.14 -29.80 12.65
N ASN A 29 -36.20 -29.94 11.86
CA ASN A 29 -36.12 -29.98 10.40
C ASN A 29 -36.13 -28.59 9.75
N ALA A 30 -36.81 -27.61 10.36
CA ALA A 30 -36.82 -26.23 9.89
C ALA A 30 -35.42 -25.57 10.02
N SER A 31 -34.73 -25.78 11.15
CA SER A 31 -33.38 -25.26 11.41
C SER A 31 -32.31 -25.76 10.42
N ARG A 32 -32.41 -27.03 9.96
CA ARG A 32 -31.48 -27.61 8.98
C ARG A 32 -31.72 -27.11 7.56
N ARG A 33 -32.97 -26.81 7.19
CA ARG A 33 -33.30 -26.25 5.85
C ARG A 33 -32.79 -24.82 5.69
N THR A 34 -32.97 -23.97 6.70
CA THR A 34 -32.57 -22.55 6.63
C THR A 34 -31.05 -22.38 6.56
N ARG A 35 -30.27 -23.22 7.25
CA ARG A 35 -28.79 -23.19 7.16
C ARG A 35 -28.25 -23.67 5.80
N ARG A 36 -28.93 -24.60 5.13
CA ARG A 36 -28.52 -25.09 3.79
C ARG A 36 -28.82 -24.07 2.70
N ILE A 37 -29.94 -23.36 2.77
CA ILE A 37 -30.30 -22.33 1.78
C ILE A 37 -29.39 -21.09 1.91
N ALA A 38 -29.09 -20.66 3.14
CA ALA A 38 -28.15 -19.56 3.39
C ALA A 38 -26.72 -19.89 2.90
N ALA A 39 -26.26 -21.13 3.08
CA ALA A 39 -24.96 -21.57 2.58
C ALA A 39 -24.90 -21.63 1.04
N VAL A 40 -25.97 -22.08 0.37
CA VAL A 40 -26.02 -22.13 -1.11
C VAL A 40 -26.09 -20.73 -1.72
N LEU A 41 -26.83 -19.80 -1.12
CA LEU A 41 -26.89 -18.40 -1.59
C LEU A 41 -25.53 -17.69 -1.43
N ALA A 42 -24.82 -17.92 -0.33
CA ALA A 42 -23.48 -17.35 -0.11
C ALA A 42 -22.43 -17.91 -1.09
N ILE A 43 -22.51 -19.20 -1.44
CA ILE A 43 -21.64 -19.83 -2.45
C ILE A 43 -21.95 -19.29 -3.86
N ALA A 44 -23.24 -19.10 -4.20
CA ALA A 44 -23.63 -18.54 -5.50
C ALA A 44 -23.22 -17.06 -5.66
N LEU A 45 -23.31 -16.25 -4.60
CA LEU A 45 -22.85 -14.85 -4.60
C LEU A 45 -21.31 -14.72 -4.68
N PHE A 46 -20.55 -15.66 -4.09
CA PHE A 46 -19.08 -15.70 -4.22
C PHE A 46 -18.62 -16.16 -5.60
N ALA A 47 -19.38 -17.01 -6.29
CA ALA A 47 -19.05 -17.49 -7.64
C ALA A 47 -19.28 -16.42 -8.72
N ALA A 48 -20.31 -15.57 -8.59
CA ALA A 48 -20.61 -14.52 -9.56
C ALA A 48 -19.56 -13.40 -9.60
N ALA A 49 -18.83 -13.15 -8.50
CA ALA A 49 -17.79 -12.14 -8.44
C ALA A 49 -16.53 -12.46 -9.28
N ARG A 50 -16.37 -13.70 -9.76
CA ARG A 50 -15.23 -14.12 -10.61
C ARG A 50 -15.47 -13.89 -12.11
N LEU A 51 -16.70 -13.66 -12.56
CA LEU A 51 -17.02 -13.60 -13.99
C LEU A 51 -16.56 -12.31 -14.69
N ASN A 52 -16.22 -11.26 -13.93
CA ASN A 52 -15.78 -9.97 -14.48
C ASN A 52 -14.28 -9.70 -14.27
N ALA A 53 -13.50 -10.69 -13.84
CA ALA A 53 -12.05 -10.56 -13.83
C ALA A 53 -11.53 -10.69 -15.27
N GLN A 54 -11.50 -9.58 -15.99
CA GLN A 54 -10.80 -9.50 -17.28
C GLN A 54 -9.30 -9.66 -17.00
N PRO A 55 -8.58 -10.53 -17.72
CA PRO A 55 -7.12 -10.52 -17.67
C PRO A 55 -6.66 -9.12 -18.10
N VAL A 56 -5.93 -8.44 -17.22
CA VAL A 56 -5.25 -7.20 -17.59
C VAL A 56 -4.14 -7.62 -18.56
N ASP A 57 -4.29 -7.24 -19.82
CA ASP A 57 -3.20 -7.35 -20.77
C ASP A 57 -2.13 -6.33 -20.37
N THR A 58 -1.11 -6.79 -19.65
CA THR A 58 0.07 -5.96 -19.33
C THR A 58 0.97 -5.76 -20.55
N ASN A 59 0.69 -6.44 -21.67
CA ASN A 59 1.33 -6.21 -22.95
C ASN A 59 0.60 -5.09 -23.70
N ALA A 60 0.49 -3.92 -23.06
CA ALA A 60 0.28 -2.71 -23.84
C ALA A 60 1.31 -2.75 -25.00
N PRO A 61 0.92 -2.45 -26.26
CA PRO A 61 1.87 -2.45 -27.37
C PRO A 61 2.82 -1.27 -27.16
N LEU A 62 3.81 -1.50 -26.30
CA LEU A 62 4.88 -0.57 -26.05
C LEU A 62 5.67 -0.49 -27.36
N PRO A 63 6.09 0.71 -27.76
CA PRO A 63 7.10 0.84 -28.78
C PRO A 63 8.29 -0.07 -28.42
N PRO A 64 8.93 -0.74 -29.40
CA PRO A 64 10.11 -1.54 -29.12
C PRO A 64 11.13 -0.70 -28.37
N VAL A 65 11.73 -1.28 -27.33
CA VAL A 65 12.80 -0.64 -26.57
C VAL A 65 13.92 -0.32 -27.54
N ARG A 66 14.23 0.98 -27.67
CA ARG A 66 15.39 1.41 -28.45
C ARG A 66 16.63 1.25 -27.60
N ALA A 67 17.66 0.62 -28.16
CA ALA A 67 18.98 0.67 -27.55
C ALA A 67 19.42 2.14 -27.45
N TRP A 68 19.78 2.57 -26.25
CA TRP A 68 20.35 3.89 -26.02
C TRP A 68 21.86 3.75 -25.98
N HIS A 69 22.54 4.54 -26.83
CA HIS A 69 23.99 4.71 -26.83
C HIS A 69 24.32 6.17 -27.10
N GLY A 70 25.33 6.70 -26.42
CA GLY A 70 25.73 8.09 -26.60
C GLY A 70 27.00 8.47 -25.85
N ALA A 71 27.53 9.65 -26.16
CA ALA A 71 28.79 10.14 -25.57
C ALA A 71 28.76 10.21 -24.03
N SER A 72 27.57 10.30 -23.43
CA SER A 72 27.39 10.28 -21.98
C SER A 72 27.74 8.94 -21.32
N GLU A 73 27.81 7.84 -22.07
CA GLU A 73 28.30 6.57 -21.52
C GLU A 73 29.74 6.68 -21.01
N ALA A 74 30.55 7.59 -21.59
CA ALA A 74 31.90 7.88 -21.11
C ALA A 74 31.94 8.57 -19.73
N LEU A 75 30.79 9.03 -19.20
CA LEU A 75 30.69 9.63 -17.87
C LEU A 75 30.36 8.59 -16.78
N ILE A 76 30.04 7.36 -17.17
CA ILE A 76 29.76 6.26 -16.25
C ILE A 76 31.09 5.87 -15.59
N VAL A 77 31.13 5.98 -14.26
CA VAL A 77 32.33 5.58 -13.50
C VAL A 77 32.31 4.10 -13.15
N ALA A 78 33.48 3.54 -12.86
CA ALA A 78 33.62 2.15 -12.47
C ALA A 78 32.84 1.84 -11.17
N PRO A 79 32.35 0.61 -10.96
CA PRO A 79 31.61 0.25 -9.74
C PRO A 79 32.39 0.45 -8.43
N ASP A 80 33.71 0.38 -8.47
CA ASP A 80 34.61 0.58 -7.33
C ASP A 80 35.05 2.05 -7.14
N ASP A 81 34.64 2.95 -8.05
CA ASP A 81 34.93 4.38 -7.92
C ASP A 81 34.29 4.93 -6.62
N PRO A 82 35.03 5.71 -5.80
CA PRO A 82 34.49 6.31 -4.57
C PRO A 82 33.20 7.11 -4.77
N TRP A 83 33.03 7.69 -5.96
CA TRP A 83 31.89 8.50 -6.38
C TRP A 83 30.84 7.74 -7.17
N SER A 84 31.08 6.47 -7.49
CA SER A 84 30.10 5.60 -8.16
C SER A 84 28.74 5.72 -7.48
N THR A 85 27.76 6.17 -8.26
CA THR A 85 26.37 6.12 -7.86
C THR A 85 26.00 4.65 -7.67
N PRO A 86 25.14 4.32 -6.71
CA PRO A 86 24.73 2.94 -6.57
C PRO A 86 24.00 2.34 -7.77
N MET A 87 23.49 3.17 -8.69
CA MET A 87 22.93 2.68 -9.96
C MET A 87 24.04 2.15 -10.86
N GLU A 88 25.16 2.88 -10.96
CA GLU A 88 26.34 2.42 -11.69
C GLU A 88 26.93 1.15 -11.03
N ARG A 89 26.91 1.07 -9.70
CA ARG A 89 27.35 -0.14 -8.96
C ARG A 89 26.49 -1.37 -9.20
N SER A 90 25.23 -1.20 -9.62
CA SER A 90 24.33 -2.30 -9.93
C SER A 90 24.20 -2.55 -11.44
N ASP A 91 25.10 -1.99 -12.26
CA ASP A 91 25.00 -2.08 -13.72
C ASP A 91 23.61 -1.69 -14.24
N PHE A 92 23.03 -0.65 -13.63
CA PHE A 92 21.73 -0.10 -13.99
C PHE A 92 20.54 -1.08 -13.86
N VAL A 93 20.71 -2.22 -13.18
CA VAL A 93 19.65 -3.24 -13.05
C VAL A 93 18.75 -3.05 -11.81
N SER A 94 19.08 -2.13 -10.92
CA SER A 94 18.30 -1.90 -9.69
C SER A 94 17.98 -0.43 -9.45
N THR A 95 16.75 -0.20 -8.98
CA THR A 95 16.31 1.11 -8.50
C THR A 95 16.67 1.26 -7.04
N ARG A 96 17.18 2.44 -6.69
CA ARG A 96 17.61 2.77 -5.34
C ARG A 96 16.49 3.14 -4.40
N SER A 97 16.72 2.91 -3.10
CA SER A 97 15.89 3.50 -2.07
C SER A 97 16.10 5.01 -1.95
N TYR A 98 15.10 5.69 -1.41
CA TYR A 98 15.18 7.11 -1.08
C TYR A 98 16.35 7.43 -0.13
N ASN A 99 16.53 6.63 0.92
CA ASN A 99 17.56 6.85 1.94
C ASN A 99 18.97 6.74 1.37
N GLU A 100 19.23 5.73 0.55
CA GLU A 100 20.52 5.61 -0.13
C GLU A 100 20.77 6.81 -1.03
N THR A 101 19.77 7.23 -1.81
CA THR A 101 19.88 8.40 -2.70
C THR A 101 20.24 9.65 -1.90
N ARG A 102 19.53 9.91 -0.81
CA ARG A 102 19.82 11.03 0.09
C ARG A 102 21.25 10.98 0.64
N ALA A 103 21.70 9.84 1.14
CA ALA A 103 23.03 9.69 1.72
C ALA A 103 24.14 9.96 0.69
N TRP A 104 23.98 9.46 -0.54
CA TRP A 104 24.92 9.73 -1.62
C TRP A 104 24.98 11.22 -1.98
N LEU A 105 23.83 11.90 -2.07
CA LEU A 105 23.77 13.35 -2.35
C LEU A 105 24.40 14.18 -1.23
N GLN A 106 24.18 13.80 0.04
CA GLN A 106 24.81 14.46 1.18
C GLN A 106 26.34 14.37 1.11
N ARG A 107 26.88 13.19 0.78
CA ARG A 107 28.32 12.98 0.59
C ARG A 107 28.86 13.80 -0.59
N LEU A 108 28.13 13.86 -1.69
CA LEU A 108 28.49 14.66 -2.87
C LEU A 108 28.60 16.14 -2.53
N VAL A 109 27.57 16.70 -1.88
CA VAL A 109 27.54 18.12 -1.51
C VAL A 109 28.61 18.44 -0.47
N ALA A 110 28.87 17.56 0.49
CA ALA A 110 29.93 17.75 1.48
C ALA A 110 31.34 17.83 0.84
N ALA A 111 31.54 17.24 -0.33
CA ALA A 111 32.83 17.24 -1.02
C ALA A 111 33.04 18.44 -1.95
N SER A 112 32.06 19.33 -2.12
CA SER A 112 32.18 20.45 -3.05
C SER A 112 31.55 21.74 -2.52
N PRO A 113 32.31 22.86 -2.44
CA PRO A 113 31.74 24.15 -2.07
C PRO A 113 30.86 24.75 -3.17
N LEU A 114 30.78 24.12 -4.35
CA LEU A 114 29.98 24.57 -5.49
C LEU A 114 28.56 24.02 -5.46
N LEU A 115 28.26 23.09 -4.54
CA LEU A 115 27.00 22.39 -4.47
C LEU A 115 26.27 22.73 -3.16
N SER A 116 24.95 22.84 -3.23
CA SER A 116 24.06 22.84 -2.06
C SER A 116 22.99 21.76 -2.21
N LEU A 117 22.58 21.16 -1.09
CA LEU A 117 21.43 20.26 -1.01
C LEU A 117 20.29 21.00 -0.32
N GLU A 118 19.16 21.14 -1.00
CA GLU A 118 18.01 21.90 -0.56
C GLU A 118 16.76 21.00 -0.50
N VAL A 119 15.86 21.29 0.44
CA VAL A 119 14.52 20.70 0.48
C VAL A 119 13.55 21.71 -0.09
N PHE A 120 12.96 21.41 -1.24
CA PHE A 120 12.03 22.34 -1.90
C PHE A 120 10.55 22.05 -1.60
N GLY A 121 10.27 20.91 -0.96
CA GLY A 121 8.91 20.52 -0.63
C GLY A 121 8.84 19.19 0.11
N LYS A 122 7.61 18.68 0.24
CA LYS A 122 7.30 17.39 0.84
C LYS A 122 6.41 16.57 -0.08
N THR A 123 6.57 15.25 -0.08
CA THR A 123 5.60 14.34 -0.71
C THR A 123 4.32 14.24 0.12
N SER A 124 3.27 13.65 -0.45
CA SER A 124 2.03 13.31 0.28
C SER A 124 2.27 12.37 1.47
N GLU A 125 3.29 11.51 1.38
CA GLU A 125 3.75 10.63 2.46
C GLU A 125 4.70 11.32 3.44
N GLY A 126 4.94 12.63 3.30
CA GLY A 126 5.75 13.43 4.22
C GLY A 126 7.27 13.35 4.01
N ARG A 127 7.76 12.74 2.93
CA ARG A 127 9.20 12.67 2.62
C ARG A 127 9.71 14.02 2.08
N ASP A 128 10.97 14.36 2.36
CA ASP A 128 11.61 15.54 1.75
C ASP A 128 11.73 15.37 0.23
N LEU A 129 11.39 16.41 -0.51
CA LEU A 129 11.75 16.53 -1.92
C LEU A 129 13.06 17.30 -2.03
N LEU A 130 14.08 16.63 -2.57
CA LEU A 130 15.46 17.10 -2.57
C LEU A 130 15.84 17.74 -3.90
N LEU A 131 16.63 18.82 -3.84
CA LEU A 131 17.25 19.48 -4.98
C LEU A 131 18.76 19.64 -4.70
N VAL A 132 19.61 19.26 -5.66
CA VAL A 132 21.01 19.67 -5.65
C VAL A 132 21.17 20.86 -6.58
N ARG A 133 21.72 21.96 -6.06
CA ARG A 133 22.01 23.15 -6.84
C ARG A 133 23.52 23.29 -7.01
N ALA A 134 23.96 23.32 -8.26
CA ALA A 134 25.33 23.65 -8.62
C ALA A 134 25.42 25.14 -9.02
N HIS A 135 26.35 25.87 -8.43
CA HIS A 135 26.53 27.30 -8.72
C HIS A 135 27.99 27.73 -8.55
N LYS A 136 28.43 28.64 -9.44
CA LYS A 136 29.72 29.32 -9.34
C LYS A 136 29.61 30.74 -9.90
N GLY A 137 30.11 31.74 -9.18
CA GLY A 137 30.16 33.14 -9.62
C GLY A 137 29.00 34.00 -9.13
N THR A 138 28.56 34.95 -9.96
CA THR A 138 27.55 35.96 -9.58
C THR A 138 26.12 35.55 -9.98
N PRO A 139 25.09 36.13 -9.33
CA PRO A 139 23.68 35.95 -9.70
C PRO A 139 23.37 36.38 -11.15
N GLY A 140 22.22 35.93 -11.67
CA GLY A 140 21.70 36.35 -12.99
C GLY A 140 22.09 35.45 -14.17
N LYS A 141 22.74 34.32 -13.93
CA LYS A 141 23.04 33.33 -14.97
C LYS A 141 21.79 32.54 -15.39
N PRO A 142 21.68 32.11 -16.66
CA PRO A 142 20.68 31.13 -17.06
C PRO A 142 20.75 29.87 -16.19
N VAL A 143 19.59 29.33 -15.83
CA VAL A 143 19.45 28.15 -14.99
C VAL A 143 18.91 27.00 -15.84
N VAL A 144 19.53 25.83 -15.72
CA VAL A 144 19.05 24.58 -16.30
C VAL A 144 18.53 23.71 -15.16
N LEU A 145 17.32 23.16 -15.33
CA LEU A 145 16.74 22.18 -14.43
C LEU A 145 16.81 20.79 -15.08
N ALA A 146 17.34 19.82 -14.36
CA ALA A 146 17.27 18.41 -14.71
C ALA A 146 16.44 17.68 -13.63
N GLN A 147 15.42 16.95 -14.06
CA GLN A 147 14.53 16.19 -13.19
C GLN A 147 14.47 14.73 -13.67
N ALA A 148 14.48 13.80 -12.71
CA ALA A 148 14.42 12.36 -12.96
C ALA A 148 13.47 11.69 -11.93
N GLY A 149 13.00 10.48 -12.25
CA GLY A 149 12.18 9.67 -11.34
C GLY A 149 10.76 10.21 -11.09
N ILE A 150 10.08 10.70 -12.14
CA ILE A 150 8.71 11.21 -12.04
C ILE A 150 7.62 10.14 -12.15
N HIS A 151 8.01 8.93 -12.57
CA HIS A 151 7.15 7.77 -12.74
C HIS A 151 7.56 6.68 -11.75
#